data_AF-A0A1S2ZCX2-F1
#
_entry.id   AF-A0A1S2ZCX2-F1
#
_cell.length_a   1.000
_cell.length_b   1.000
_cell.length_c   1.000
_cell.angle_alpha   90.00
_cell.angle_beta   90.00
_cell.angle_gamma   90.00
#
_symmetry.space_group_name_H-M   'P 1'
#
loop_
_entity.id
_entity.type
_entity.pdbx_description
1 polymer ?
#
loop_
_entity_poly.entity_id
_entity_poly.type
_entity_poly.pdbx_seq_one_letter_code
_entity_poly.pdbx_strand_id
1 'polypeptide(L)'
;MATTVVSTPGGTTPAAVTPVRTTPEPEKVSEVQEQEKILSPNFLSVAQITELLAENIDGVEQKMQNFLNFDSVQTCLKKAVILDYYVSGFLWAKGMDFSINQLSKFMTLLDTMLQNLKMLHMSLESSIKWLGETMAEMGPSHSRKSEELHIFNVKQANAIIDYLKISLLQHYKLYEFLFCSAREQMVIGTEQVIEVVKSSSSFFPDPLEEGISLDIYSTFIETPPTLTVETKRLDQRQGSEQPQPEASTSNMDPLVDFTIEDIKSLLDQVTDDILINIQTEINEKLQIQEEAFNARIEKLRKA
;
A
#
# COMPACT_ATOMS: atom_id res chain seq x y z
N MET A 1 -29.74 55.21 101.00
CA MET A 1 -28.81 54.13 100.61
C MET A 1 -29.10 53.85 99.13
N ALA A 2 -28.41 54.48 98.17
CA ALA A 2 -27.15 54.04 97.53
C ALA A 2 -27.26 52.58 97.04
N THR A 3 -27.03 52.15 95.79
CA THR A 3 -26.42 52.68 94.54
C THR A 3 -26.62 51.53 93.50
N THR A 4 -27.10 51.74 92.26
CA THR A 4 -26.32 51.96 90.99
C THR A 4 -25.73 50.63 90.42
N VAL A 5 -26.26 50.03 89.31
CA VAL A 5 -25.95 50.22 87.86
C VAL A 5 -24.67 49.43 87.44
N VAL A 6 -24.45 48.77 86.28
CA VAL A 6 -25.09 48.56 84.94
C VAL A 6 -24.23 47.50 84.19
N SER A 7 -24.74 46.88 83.10
CA SER A 7 -24.07 46.81 81.77
C SER A 7 -24.74 45.83 80.78
N THR A 8 -25.34 46.39 79.71
CA THR A 8 -25.62 45.80 78.37
C THR A 8 -24.35 45.91 77.49
N PRO A 9 -24.22 45.43 76.20
CA PRO A 9 -25.19 45.46 75.06
C PRO A 9 -25.30 44.10 74.31
N GLY A 10 -26.21 43.82 73.36
CA GLY A 10 -27.01 44.64 72.46
C GLY A 10 -26.53 44.42 71.01
N GLY A 11 -27.23 43.58 70.24
CA GLY A 11 -26.95 43.30 68.82
C GLY A 11 -28.19 43.54 67.96
N THR A 12 -28.01 44.24 66.83
CA THR A 12 -29.05 44.53 65.83
C THR A 12 -28.42 44.61 64.43
N THR A 13 -28.99 43.88 63.46
CA THR A 13 -28.74 43.99 62.00
C THR A 13 -29.54 45.18 61.42
N PRO A 14 -29.18 45.83 60.28
CA PRO A 14 -29.70 45.37 58.97
C PRO A 14 -28.92 45.81 57.69
N ALA A 15 -29.29 45.15 56.57
CA ALA A 15 -29.42 45.62 55.16
C ALA A 15 -28.22 46.13 54.32
N ALA A 16 -28.33 45.81 53.01
CA ALA A 16 -27.33 45.83 51.95
C ALA A 16 -27.13 47.17 51.22
N VAL A 17 -25.90 47.41 50.71
CA VAL A 17 -25.59 48.30 49.56
C VAL A 17 -24.28 47.83 48.89
N THR A 18 -24.31 47.55 47.57
CA THR A 18 -23.14 47.27 46.70
C THR A 18 -22.21 48.50 46.60
N PRO A 19 -20.88 48.34 46.45
CA PRO A 19 -20.31 48.73 45.14
C PRO A 19 -18.99 48.00 44.77
N VAL A 20 -18.53 48.33 43.55
CA VAL A 20 -17.15 48.24 43.04
C VAL A 20 -16.78 46.98 42.24
N ARG A 21 -16.91 47.20 40.93
CA ARG A 21 -16.13 46.66 39.82
C ARG A 21 -14.64 46.56 40.17
N THR A 22 -14.13 45.33 40.26
CA THR A 22 -12.71 45.02 40.05
C THR A 22 -12.65 43.87 39.05
N THR A 23 -12.06 44.15 37.91
CA THR A 23 -11.68 43.22 36.86
C THR A 23 -10.92 42.02 37.44
N PRO A 24 -11.30 40.77 37.18
CA PRO A 24 -10.35 39.67 37.26
C PRO A 24 -9.57 39.64 35.93
N GLU A 25 -8.24 39.67 36.05
CA GLU A 25 -7.32 39.30 34.97
C GLU A 25 -7.72 37.94 34.37
N PRO A 26 -7.44 37.69 33.08
CA PRO A 26 -7.68 36.39 32.49
C PRO A 26 -6.69 35.40 33.10
N GLU A 27 -7.16 34.60 34.06
CA GLU A 27 -6.48 33.37 34.43
C GLU A 27 -6.32 32.53 33.16
N LYS A 28 -5.05 32.22 32.89
CA LYS A 28 -4.50 31.51 31.75
C LYS A 28 -5.20 30.17 31.53
N VAL A 29 -6.33 30.18 30.83
CA VAL A 29 -6.80 29.04 30.06
C VAL A 29 -6.01 29.07 28.76
N SER A 30 -5.11 28.10 28.59
CA SER A 30 -4.45 27.64 27.36
C SER A 30 -2.98 27.30 27.63
N GLU A 31 -2.54 26.17 27.07
CA GLU A 31 -1.23 25.52 27.15
C GLU A 31 -1.07 24.37 28.19
N VAL A 32 -2.13 23.62 28.48
CA VAL A 32 -1.98 22.23 29.00
C VAL A 32 -2.62 21.19 28.06
N GLN A 33 -3.16 21.64 26.92
CA GLN A 33 -3.67 20.79 25.85
C GLN A 33 -2.82 20.98 24.61
N GLU A 34 -1.71 20.27 24.53
CA GLU A 34 -1.01 19.87 23.27
C GLU A 34 0.21 19.00 23.61
N GLN A 35 -0.01 17.95 24.39
CA GLN A 35 0.88 16.79 24.36
C GLN A 35 0.03 15.57 24.06
N GLU A 36 -0.59 15.58 22.87
CA GLU A 36 -0.96 14.32 22.24
C GLU A 36 0.33 13.56 21.96
N LYS A 37 0.59 12.61 22.84
CA LYS A 37 1.65 11.60 22.78
C LYS A 37 1.69 11.03 21.35
N ILE A 38 2.81 11.18 20.63
CA ILE A 38 2.96 10.97 19.16
C ILE A 38 2.31 9.68 18.62
N LEU A 39 2.12 8.66 19.45
CA LEU A 39 1.48 7.38 19.13
C LEU A 39 0.27 7.08 20.00
N SER A 40 -0.68 8.03 20.09
CA SER A 40 -1.99 7.83 20.72
C SER A 40 -3.07 8.31 19.76
N PRO A 41 -4.13 7.52 19.50
CA PRO A 41 -4.48 6.25 20.14
C PRO A 41 -3.62 5.05 19.70
N ASN A 42 -3.62 3.98 20.51
CA ASN A 42 -2.91 2.74 20.16
C ASN A 42 -3.63 2.02 19.01
N PHE A 43 -2.86 1.49 18.05
CA PHE A 43 -3.40 0.71 16.93
C PHE A 43 -4.04 -0.60 17.38
N LEU A 44 -3.36 -1.37 18.26
CA LEU A 44 -3.90 -2.58 18.88
C LEU A 44 -4.14 -2.37 20.38
N SER A 45 -5.29 -2.83 20.85
CA SER A 45 -5.63 -2.88 22.26
C SER A 45 -4.80 -3.93 23.02
N VAL A 46 -4.70 -3.76 24.33
CA VAL A 46 -4.03 -4.72 25.24
C VAL A 46 -4.64 -6.12 25.12
N ALA A 47 -5.96 -6.21 24.96
CA ALA A 47 -6.66 -7.48 24.77
C ALA A 47 -6.23 -8.17 23.46
N GLN A 48 -6.21 -7.42 22.35
CA GLN A 48 -5.79 -7.94 21.04
C GLN A 48 -4.34 -8.42 21.04
N ILE A 49 -3.43 -7.69 21.70
CA ILE A 49 -2.02 -8.10 21.82
C ILE A 49 -1.89 -9.39 22.64
N THR A 50 -2.59 -9.46 23.77
CA THR A 50 -2.58 -10.66 24.62
C THR A 50 -3.10 -11.87 23.86
N GLU A 51 -4.13 -11.66 23.05
CA GLU A 51 -4.70 -12.70 22.21
C GLU A 51 -3.73 -13.18 21.12
N LEU A 52 -3.02 -12.27 20.45
CA LEU A 52 -2.01 -12.64 19.42
C LEU A 52 -0.78 -13.33 20.02
N LEU A 53 -0.40 -12.99 21.27
CA LEU A 53 0.72 -13.63 21.94
C LEU A 53 0.49 -15.13 22.20
N ALA A 54 -0.77 -15.52 22.44
CA ALA A 54 -1.17 -16.90 22.69
C ALA A 54 -1.16 -17.79 21.44
N GLU A 55 -1.12 -17.20 20.24
CA GLU A 55 -1.24 -17.93 18.98
C GLU A 55 0.10 -18.36 18.38
N ASN A 56 0.02 -19.35 17.48
CA ASN A 56 1.10 -19.73 16.57
C ASN A 56 1.16 -18.79 15.35
N ILE A 57 2.07 -19.04 14.40
CA ILE A 57 2.28 -18.17 13.23
C ILE A 57 0.99 -18.03 12.41
N ASP A 58 0.34 -19.14 12.06
CA ASP A 58 -0.90 -19.13 11.27
C ASP A 58 -2.07 -18.47 12.02
N GLY A 59 -2.15 -18.67 13.34
CA GLY A 59 -3.16 -18.06 14.20
C GLY A 59 -2.98 -16.55 14.35
N VAL A 60 -1.74 -16.07 14.39
CA VAL A 60 -1.43 -14.63 14.37
C VAL A 60 -1.92 -14.01 13.06
N GLU A 61 -1.68 -14.66 11.91
CA GLU A 61 -2.16 -14.17 10.61
C GLU A 61 -3.70 -14.08 10.57
N GLN A 62 -4.39 -15.15 10.95
CA GLN A 62 -5.86 -15.17 10.95
C GLN A 62 -6.47 -14.13 11.88
N LYS A 63 -5.93 -13.97 13.10
CA LYS A 63 -6.43 -12.97 14.04
C LYS A 63 -6.12 -11.54 13.61
N MET A 64 -4.92 -11.30 13.08
CA MET A 64 -4.57 -9.99 12.53
C MET A 64 -5.48 -9.62 11.36
N GLN A 65 -5.78 -10.58 10.49
CA GLN A 65 -6.75 -10.40 9.41
C GLN A 65 -8.13 -9.98 9.94
N ASN A 66 -8.61 -10.65 10.99
CA ASN A 66 -9.89 -10.32 11.63
C ASN A 66 -9.86 -8.92 12.26
N PHE A 67 -8.78 -8.54 12.95
CA PHE A 67 -8.66 -7.21 13.56
C PHE A 67 -8.61 -6.07 12.53
N LEU A 68 -8.03 -6.34 11.37
CA LEU A 68 -7.97 -5.40 10.24
C LEU A 68 -9.28 -5.36 9.43
N ASN A 69 -10.25 -6.23 9.71
CA ASN A 69 -11.48 -6.42 8.93
C ASN A 69 -11.18 -6.65 7.44
N PHE A 70 -10.16 -7.46 7.14
CA PHE A 70 -9.79 -7.77 5.77
C PHE A 70 -10.57 -8.95 5.22
N ASP A 71 -11.63 -8.63 4.48
CA ASP A 71 -12.24 -9.60 3.58
C ASP A 71 -11.35 -9.83 2.37
N SER A 72 -11.37 -11.05 1.81
CA SER A 72 -10.81 -11.37 0.49
C SER A 72 -9.31 -11.10 0.30
N VAL A 73 -8.49 -11.34 1.34
CA VAL A 73 -7.02 -11.23 1.30
C VAL A 73 -6.40 -11.98 0.11
N GLN A 74 -6.91 -13.18 -0.20
CA GLN A 74 -6.40 -14.02 -1.31
C GLN A 74 -6.56 -13.38 -2.69
N THR A 75 -7.52 -12.47 -2.87
CA THR A 75 -7.80 -11.82 -4.15
C THR A 75 -7.31 -10.38 -4.23
N CYS A 76 -6.87 -9.80 -3.10
CA CYS A 76 -6.46 -8.40 -3.01
C CYS A 76 -5.00 -8.29 -2.55
N LEU A 77 -4.08 -8.15 -3.51
CA LEU A 77 -2.65 -7.96 -3.23
C LEU A 77 -2.38 -6.83 -2.23
N LYS A 78 -3.14 -5.72 -2.30
CA LYS A 78 -2.96 -4.59 -1.36
C LYS A 78 -3.27 -4.99 0.09
N LYS A 79 -4.36 -5.74 0.32
CA LYS A 79 -4.71 -6.25 1.65
C LYS A 79 -3.70 -7.31 2.12
N ALA A 80 -3.26 -8.20 1.23
CA ALA A 80 -2.26 -9.22 1.53
C ALA A 80 -0.93 -8.61 1.98
N VAL A 81 -0.41 -7.61 1.25
CA VAL A 81 0.85 -6.93 1.63
C VAL A 81 0.72 -6.18 2.96
N ILE A 82 -0.42 -5.53 3.20
CA ILE A 82 -0.65 -4.86 4.49
C ILE A 82 -0.71 -5.87 5.64
N LEU A 83 -1.38 -7.01 5.43
CA LEU A 83 -1.46 -8.07 6.43
C LEU A 83 -0.06 -8.63 6.74
N ASP A 84 0.71 -8.97 5.70
CA ASP A 84 2.08 -9.47 5.81
C ASP A 84 2.98 -8.49 6.59
N TYR A 85 2.85 -7.19 6.33
CA TYR A 85 3.57 -6.14 7.04
C TYR A 85 3.30 -6.16 8.56
N TYR A 86 2.03 -6.22 8.98
CA TYR A 86 1.69 -6.23 10.40
C TYR A 86 2.03 -7.57 11.08
N VAL A 87 1.82 -8.70 10.39
CA VAL A 87 2.13 -10.03 10.91
C VAL A 87 3.63 -10.18 11.10
N SER A 88 4.44 -9.84 10.08
CA SER A 88 5.90 -9.87 10.15
C SER A 88 6.42 -8.97 11.28
N GLY A 89 5.87 -7.75 11.40
CA GLY A 89 6.21 -6.83 12.47
C GLY A 89 5.90 -7.42 13.86
N PHE A 90 4.70 -7.93 14.05
CA PHE A 90 4.29 -8.51 15.32
C PHE A 90 5.15 -9.73 15.69
N LEU A 91 5.40 -10.65 14.76
CA LEU A 91 6.22 -11.85 14.99
C LEU A 91 7.68 -11.49 15.30
N TRP A 92 8.24 -10.50 14.62
CA TRP A 92 9.57 -9.99 14.93
C TRP A 92 9.64 -9.41 16.35
N ALA A 93 8.68 -8.56 16.73
CA ALA A 93 8.64 -7.96 18.06
C ALA A 93 8.37 -8.99 19.17
N LYS A 94 7.59 -10.03 18.87
CA LYS A 94 7.41 -11.21 19.72
C LYS A 94 8.74 -11.95 19.94
N GLY A 95 9.52 -12.15 18.88
CA GLY A 95 10.86 -12.76 18.96
C GLY A 95 11.90 -11.91 19.72
N MET A 96 11.64 -10.62 19.91
CA MET A 96 12.45 -9.70 20.70
C MET A 96 12.03 -9.61 22.18
N ASP A 97 11.07 -10.44 22.60
CA ASP A 97 10.52 -10.48 23.97
C ASP A 97 9.99 -9.12 24.47
N PHE A 98 9.36 -8.35 23.58
CA PHE A 98 8.76 -7.07 23.96
C PHE A 98 7.58 -7.27 24.93
N SER A 99 7.51 -6.43 25.96
CA SER A 99 6.35 -6.40 26.86
C SER A 99 5.07 -6.01 26.11
N ILE A 100 3.89 -6.30 26.67
CA ILE A 100 2.60 -5.95 26.05
C ILE A 100 2.51 -4.45 25.71
N ASN A 101 3.01 -3.57 26.60
CA ASN A 101 3.05 -2.13 26.35
C ASN A 101 4.00 -1.77 25.19
N GLN A 102 5.18 -2.40 25.14
CA GLN A 102 6.15 -2.22 24.06
C GLN A 102 5.61 -2.71 22.73
N LEU A 103 4.95 -3.88 22.69
CA LEU A 103 4.26 -4.39 21.51
C LEU A 103 3.18 -3.41 21.03
N SER A 104 2.37 -2.86 21.93
CA SER A 104 1.33 -1.90 21.56
C SER A 104 1.92 -0.66 20.90
N LYS A 105 3.01 -0.12 21.47
CA LYS A 105 3.69 1.06 20.94
C LYS A 105 4.43 0.78 19.63
N PHE A 106 5.08 -0.37 19.52
CA PHE A 106 5.71 -0.79 18.28
C PHE A 106 4.69 -1.01 17.15
N MET A 107 3.58 -1.67 17.43
CA MET A 107 2.51 -1.86 16.42
C MET A 107 1.87 -0.53 16.01
N THR A 108 1.76 0.43 16.93
CA THR A 108 1.29 1.78 16.60
C THR A 108 2.32 2.55 15.77
N LEU A 109 3.61 2.37 16.01
CA LEU A 109 4.68 2.91 15.17
C LEU A 109 4.58 2.36 13.74
N LEU A 110 4.42 1.04 13.59
CA LEU A 110 4.25 0.39 12.29
C LEU A 110 3.03 0.93 11.53
N ASP A 111 1.88 1.03 12.22
CA ASP A 111 0.66 1.59 11.63
C ASP A 111 0.87 3.03 11.17
N THR A 112 1.41 3.87 12.05
CA THR A 112 1.63 5.30 11.75
C THR A 112 2.56 5.47 10.54
N MET A 113 3.65 4.72 10.45
CA MET A 113 4.55 4.78 9.28
C MET A 113 3.83 4.39 7.98
N LEU A 114 3.04 3.33 8.03
CA LEU A 114 2.29 2.85 6.86
C LEU A 114 1.21 3.86 6.44
N GLN A 115 0.52 4.46 7.41
CA GLN A 115 -0.48 5.50 7.18
C GLN A 115 0.14 6.79 6.63
N ASN A 116 1.31 7.22 7.14
CA ASN A 116 2.04 8.37 6.62
C ASN A 116 2.40 8.18 5.14
N LEU A 117 2.83 6.97 4.77
CA LEU A 117 3.08 6.64 3.37
C LEU A 117 1.78 6.63 2.54
N LYS A 118 0.74 5.98 3.03
CA LYS A 118 -0.52 5.78 2.30
C LYS A 118 -1.34 7.06 2.12
N MET A 119 -1.38 7.92 3.13
CA MET A 119 -2.26 9.10 3.18
C MET A 119 -1.53 10.41 2.88
N LEU A 120 -0.32 10.58 3.44
CA LEU A 120 0.43 11.82 3.30
C LEU A 120 1.41 11.78 2.12
N HIS A 121 1.52 10.63 1.44
CA HIS A 121 2.50 10.42 0.37
C HIS A 121 3.91 10.87 0.79
N MET A 122 4.24 10.62 2.05
CA MET A 122 5.48 11.11 2.65
C MET A 122 6.67 10.55 1.87
N SER A 123 7.67 11.38 1.56
CA SER A 123 8.90 10.90 0.92
C SER A 123 9.71 10.03 1.88
N LEU A 124 10.61 9.21 1.34
CA LEU A 124 11.50 8.38 2.16
C LEU A 124 12.33 9.23 3.15
N GLU A 125 12.85 10.37 2.69
CA GLU A 125 13.62 11.30 3.53
C GLU A 125 12.79 11.82 4.70
N SER A 126 11.58 12.30 4.42
CA SER A 126 10.66 12.79 5.45
C SER A 126 10.25 11.68 6.43
N SER A 127 10.04 10.46 5.94
CA SER A 127 9.72 9.29 6.78
C SER A 127 10.88 8.89 7.70
N ILE A 128 12.13 8.97 7.22
CA ILE A 128 13.32 8.72 8.05
C ILE A 128 13.47 9.82 9.11
N LYS A 129 13.25 11.08 8.74
CA LYS A 129 13.29 12.20 9.68
C LYS A 129 12.23 12.04 10.78
N TRP A 130 10.98 11.75 10.40
CA TRP A 130 9.88 11.49 11.32
C TRP A 130 10.17 10.30 12.24
N LEU A 131 10.75 9.22 11.71
CA LEU A 131 11.17 8.08 12.52
C LEU A 131 12.24 8.49 13.54
N GLY A 132 13.23 9.29 13.13
CA GLY A 132 14.27 9.79 14.03
C GLY A 132 13.70 10.62 15.18
N GLU A 133 12.77 11.52 14.89
CA GLU A 133 12.07 12.35 15.90
C GLU A 133 11.24 11.48 16.84
N THR A 134 10.47 10.54 16.30
CA THR A 134 9.61 9.62 17.07
C THR A 134 10.42 8.69 17.96
N MET A 135 11.55 8.16 17.46
CA MET A 135 12.45 7.30 18.24
C MET A 135 13.22 8.08 19.32
N ALA A 136 13.49 9.37 19.11
CA ALA A 136 14.12 10.23 20.12
C ALA A 136 13.17 10.52 21.30
N GLU A 137 11.85 10.63 21.03
CA GLU A 137 10.83 10.78 22.06
C GLU A 137 10.57 9.49 22.85
N MET A 138 10.54 8.34 22.17
CA MET A 138 10.27 7.04 22.82
C MET A 138 11.50 6.38 23.47
N GLY A 139 12.69 6.84 23.12
CA GLY A 139 13.96 6.34 23.62
C GLY A 139 14.34 6.92 24.99
N PRO A 140 15.49 6.52 25.53
CA PRO A 140 16.03 7.09 26.76
C PRO A 140 16.50 8.53 26.54
N SER A 141 15.60 9.51 26.72
CA SER A 141 15.95 10.93 26.71
C SER A 141 16.83 11.29 27.92
N HIS A 142 17.88 12.10 27.71
CA HIS A 142 18.74 12.62 28.79
C HIS A 142 18.09 13.74 29.63
N SER A 143 16.81 14.05 29.38
CA SER A 143 16.06 15.08 30.07
C SER A 143 15.23 14.46 31.20
N ARG A 144 15.51 14.89 32.44
CA ARG A 144 14.97 14.39 33.72
C ARG A 144 13.46 14.64 33.93
N LYS A 145 12.69 14.99 32.89
CA LYS A 145 11.32 15.51 33.02
C LYS A 145 10.20 14.52 32.70
N SER A 146 10.51 13.29 32.28
CA SER A 146 9.48 12.27 32.03
C SER A 146 9.98 10.87 32.37
N GLU A 147 9.93 10.49 33.65
CA GLU A 147 10.16 9.10 34.09
C GLU A 147 9.16 8.11 33.44
N GLU A 148 8.12 8.60 32.76
CA GLU A 148 7.05 7.81 32.13
C GLU A 148 7.25 7.51 30.61
N LEU A 149 8.31 8.03 29.97
CA LEU A 149 8.46 7.96 28.49
C LEU A 149 9.56 7.01 27.97
N HIS A 150 10.28 6.29 28.85
CA HIS A 150 11.26 5.30 28.39
C HIS A 150 10.59 3.97 28.06
N ILE A 151 9.89 3.92 26.93
CA ILE A 151 9.19 2.71 26.48
C ILE A 151 10.22 1.68 25.99
N PHE A 152 11.26 2.13 25.27
CA PHE A 152 12.31 1.27 24.74
C PHE A 152 13.68 1.67 25.30
N ASN A 153 14.52 0.68 25.60
CA ASN A 153 15.92 0.95 25.90
C ASN A 153 16.73 1.18 24.61
N VAL A 154 17.97 1.67 24.73
CA VAL A 154 18.83 1.98 23.57
C VAL A 154 18.99 0.78 22.62
N LYS A 155 19.16 -0.43 23.16
CA LYS A 155 19.34 -1.64 22.34
C LYS A 155 18.07 -1.98 21.57
N GLN A 156 16.91 -1.90 22.23
CA GLN A 156 15.59 -2.12 21.61
C GLN A 156 15.29 -1.06 20.55
N ALA A 157 15.60 0.21 20.81
CA ALA A 157 15.43 1.29 19.85
C ALA A 157 16.27 1.08 18.59
N ASN A 158 17.55 0.72 18.75
CA ASN A 158 18.40 0.39 17.60
C ASN A 158 17.87 -0.83 16.82
N ALA A 159 17.42 -1.88 17.51
CA ALA A 159 16.84 -3.05 16.87
C ALA A 159 15.57 -2.71 16.07
N ILE A 160 14.71 -1.82 16.59
CA ILE A 160 13.53 -1.32 15.87
C ILE A 160 13.94 -0.57 14.61
N ILE A 161 14.91 0.34 14.71
CA ILE A 161 15.42 1.08 13.55
C ILE A 161 15.98 0.10 12.51
N ASP A 162 16.76 -0.88 12.93
CA ASP A 162 17.36 -1.86 12.02
C ASP A 162 16.32 -2.77 11.36
N TYR A 163 15.27 -3.16 12.10
CA TYR A 163 14.12 -3.86 11.52
C TYR A 163 13.41 -3.00 10.47
N LEU A 164 13.14 -1.73 10.76
CA LEU A 164 12.46 -0.81 9.84
C LEU A 164 13.29 -0.54 8.58
N LYS A 165 14.62 -0.51 8.70
CA LYS A 165 15.53 -0.39 7.55
C LYS A 165 15.36 -1.54 6.57
N ILE A 166 15.35 -2.79 7.06
CA ILE A 166 15.27 -3.99 6.20
C ILE A 166 13.84 -4.36 5.79
N SER A 167 12.82 -3.74 6.39
CA SER A 167 11.41 -3.98 6.08
C SER A 167 10.83 -2.85 5.22
N LEU A 168 10.15 -1.88 5.84
CA LEU A 168 9.44 -0.82 5.14
C LEU A 168 10.36 0.07 4.31
N LEU A 169 11.50 0.48 4.87
CA LEU A 169 12.37 1.47 4.24
C LEU A 169 13.13 0.90 3.03
N GLN A 170 13.57 -0.35 3.09
CA GLN A 170 14.21 -1.04 1.95
C GLN A 170 13.25 -1.16 0.76
N HIS A 171 11.96 -1.37 1.01
CA HIS A 171 10.95 -1.56 -0.02
C HIS A 171 10.07 -0.33 -0.24
N TYR A 172 10.52 0.86 0.19
CA TYR A 172 9.68 2.07 0.25
C TYR A 172 9.05 2.43 -1.09
N LYS A 173 9.81 2.36 -2.19
CA LYS A 173 9.31 2.61 -3.55
C LYS A 173 8.25 1.61 -4.00
N LEU A 174 8.35 0.36 -3.57
CA LEU A 174 7.35 -0.67 -3.88
C LEU A 174 6.05 -0.39 -3.13
N TYR A 175 6.12 -0.02 -1.85
CA TYR A 175 4.94 0.39 -1.08
C TYR A 175 4.31 1.67 -1.63
N GLU A 176 5.13 2.66 -2.01
CA GLU A 176 4.69 3.89 -2.68
C GLU A 176 3.92 3.55 -3.96
N PHE A 177 4.48 2.71 -4.84
CA PHE A 177 3.82 2.25 -6.06
C PHE A 177 2.50 1.50 -5.74
N LEU A 178 2.50 0.59 -4.76
CA LEU A 178 1.32 -0.20 -4.40
C LEU A 178 0.15 0.68 -3.91
N PHE A 179 0.45 1.79 -3.24
CA PHE A 179 -0.56 2.66 -2.66
C PHE A 179 -0.97 3.82 -3.56
N CYS A 180 -0.06 4.34 -4.38
CA CYS A 180 -0.26 5.57 -5.15
C CYS A 180 -0.58 5.31 -6.63
N SER A 181 -0.17 4.17 -7.19
CA SER A 181 -0.41 3.90 -8.62
C SER A 181 -1.86 3.52 -8.87
N ALA A 182 -2.50 4.26 -9.78
CA ALA A 182 -3.74 3.81 -10.40
C ALA A 182 -3.42 2.54 -11.19
N ARG A 183 -4.05 1.40 -10.85
CA ARG A 183 -3.88 0.18 -11.63
C ARG A 183 -4.51 0.40 -13.00
N GLU A 184 -3.70 0.42 -14.04
CA GLU A 184 -4.18 0.21 -15.41
C GLU A 184 -4.69 -1.23 -15.50
N GLN A 185 -6.00 -1.39 -15.35
CA GLN A 185 -6.63 -2.68 -15.51
C GLN A 185 -6.62 -3.03 -16.99
N MET A 186 -5.63 -3.80 -17.43
CA MET A 186 -5.62 -4.36 -18.77
C MET A 186 -6.69 -5.46 -18.83
N VAL A 187 -7.89 -5.09 -19.29
CA VAL A 187 -8.95 -6.04 -19.63
C VAL A 187 -8.51 -6.78 -20.90
N ILE A 188 -7.86 -7.92 -20.74
CA ILE A 188 -7.61 -8.83 -21.86
C ILE A 188 -8.95 -9.53 -22.16
N GLY A 189 -9.74 -8.92 -23.06
CA GLY A 189 -10.91 -9.56 -23.62
C GLY A 189 -10.47 -10.74 -24.48
N THR A 190 -10.44 -11.95 -23.92
CA THR A 190 -10.28 -13.18 -24.71
C THR A 190 -11.67 -13.62 -25.14
N GLU A 191 -12.06 -13.23 -26.36
CA GLU A 191 -13.23 -13.80 -27.03
C GLU A 191 -12.91 -15.26 -27.39
N GLN A 192 -13.30 -16.20 -26.54
CA GLN A 192 -13.22 -17.63 -26.87
C GLN A 192 -14.36 -17.99 -27.80
N VAL A 193 -14.10 -17.95 -29.11
CA VAL A 193 -14.98 -18.56 -30.11
C VAL A 193 -14.75 -20.06 -30.06
N ILE A 194 -15.57 -20.77 -29.28
CA ILE A 194 -15.62 -22.23 -29.35
C ILE A 194 -16.37 -22.56 -30.64
N GLU A 195 -15.65 -23.00 -31.67
CA GLU A 195 -16.27 -23.62 -32.83
C GLU A 195 -16.90 -24.94 -32.39
N VAL A 196 -18.20 -24.89 -32.08
CA VAL A 196 -18.98 -26.09 -31.86
C VAL A 196 -19.01 -26.81 -33.21
N VAL A 197 -18.24 -27.89 -33.32
CA VAL A 197 -18.35 -28.82 -34.44
C VAL A 197 -19.82 -29.18 -34.54
N LYS A 198 -20.50 -28.74 -35.62
CA LYS A 198 -21.86 -29.19 -35.91
C LYS A 198 -21.78 -30.71 -35.89
N SER A 199 -22.49 -31.33 -34.96
CA SER A 199 -22.67 -32.78 -34.94
C SER A 199 -22.97 -33.20 -36.36
N SER A 200 -22.04 -33.93 -36.98
CA SER A 200 -22.23 -34.48 -38.31
C SER A 200 -23.49 -35.33 -38.21
N SER A 201 -24.60 -34.80 -38.71
CA SER A 201 -25.95 -35.34 -38.66
C SER A 201 -26.09 -36.58 -39.56
N SER A 202 -25.03 -37.38 -39.67
CA SER A 202 -24.90 -38.48 -40.61
C SER A 202 -24.21 -39.72 -40.04
N PHE A 203 -23.69 -39.68 -38.80
CA PHE A 203 -23.02 -40.85 -38.21
C PHE A 203 -23.72 -41.43 -36.99
N PHE A 204 -24.69 -40.74 -36.43
CA PHE A 204 -25.48 -41.23 -35.31
C PHE A 204 -26.95 -40.88 -35.54
N PRO A 205 -27.88 -41.84 -35.36
CA PRO A 205 -29.30 -41.56 -35.41
C PRO A 205 -29.67 -40.61 -34.27
N ASP A 206 -30.77 -39.86 -34.41
CA ASP A 206 -31.17 -38.92 -33.37
C ASP A 206 -31.44 -39.68 -32.04
N PRO A 207 -31.24 -39.09 -30.86
CA PRO A 207 -31.31 -39.79 -29.57
C PRO A 207 -32.62 -40.55 -29.29
N LEU A 208 -33.70 -40.25 -30.01
CA LEU A 208 -35.00 -40.95 -29.94
C LEU A 208 -35.11 -42.14 -30.92
N GLU A 209 -34.27 -42.19 -31.93
CA GLU A 209 -34.20 -43.23 -32.97
C GLU A 209 -33.32 -44.41 -32.56
N GLU A 210 -32.46 -44.28 -31.54
CA GLU A 210 -31.65 -45.38 -31.00
C GLU A 210 -32.48 -46.49 -30.33
N GLY A 211 -33.71 -46.16 -29.89
CA GLY A 211 -34.59 -47.06 -29.12
C GLY A 211 -35.59 -47.86 -29.94
N ILE A 212 -35.63 -47.69 -31.27
CA ILE A 212 -36.55 -48.39 -32.17
C ILE A 212 -35.85 -49.55 -32.87
N SER A 213 -36.60 -50.61 -33.13
CA SER A 213 -36.06 -51.76 -33.83
C SER A 213 -35.78 -51.41 -35.30
N LEU A 214 -34.70 -51.98 -35.84
CA LEU A 214 -34.17 -51.65 -37.16
C LEU A 214 -35.20 -51.85 -38.29
N ASP A 215 -36.08 -52.84 -38.14
CA ASP A 215 -37.18 -53.11 -39.08
C ASP A 215 -38.20 -51.97 -39.13
N ILE A 216 -38.51 -51.35 -38.00
CA ILE A 216 -39.40 -50.18 -37.92
C ILE A 216 -38.70 -48.95 -38.51
N TYR A 217 -37.41 -48.76 -38.19
CA TYR A 217 -36.61 -47.64 -38.70
C TYR A 217 -36.54 -47.64 -40.24
N SER A 218 -36.12 -48.75 -40.85
CA SER A 218 -35.97 -48.83 -42.31
C SER A 218 -37.30 -48.81 -43.08
N THR A 219 -38.42 -49.17 -42.43
CA THR A 219 -39.73 -49.18 -43.10
C THR A 219 -40.41 -47.80 -43.06
N PHE A 220 -40.28 -47.06 -41.96
CA PHE A 220 -41.10 -45.87 -41.69
C PHE A 220 -40.33 -44.57 -41.50
N ILE A 221 -39.01 -44.63 -41.28
CA ILE A 221 -38.19 -43.45 -40.96
C ILE A 221 -37.12 -43.20 -42.03
N GLU A 222 -36.46 -44.26 -42.49
CA GLU A 222 -35.48 -44.16 -43.57
C GLU A 222 -36.18 -43.70 -44.86
N THR A 223 -35.91 -42.46 -45.28
CA THR A 223 -36.54 -41.88 -46.47
C THR A 223 -35.83 -42.43 -47.72
N PRO A 224 -36.53 -43.03 -48.71
CA PRO A 224 -35.89 -43.48 -49.93
C PRO A 224 -35.23 -42.30 -50.66
N PRO A 225 -34.05 -42.47 -51.29
CA PRO A 225 -33.38 -41.38 -51.98
C PRO A 225 -34.23 -40.92 -53.16
N THR A 226 -34.81 -39.74 -53.05
CA THR A 226 -35.47 -39.06 -54.15
C THR A 226 -34.41 -38.71 -55.19
N LEU A 227 -34.37 -39.47 -56.28
CA LEU A 227 -33.67 -39.12 -57.51
C LEU A 227 -34.34 -37.88 -58.12
N THR A 228 -33.78 -36.69 -57.88
CA THR A 228 -33.98 -35.53 -58.75
C THR A 228 -32.67 -35.18 -59.42
N VAL A 229 -32.59 -35.59 -60.69
CA VAL A 229 -31.58 -35.18 -61.66
C VAL A 229 -31.87 -33.73 -62.07
N GLU A 230 -30.92 -32.82 -61.90
CA GLU A 230 -30.70 -31.71 -62.86
C GLU A 230 -29.25 -31.16 -62.81
N THR A 231 -28.41 -31.81 -63.62
CA THR A 231 -27.37 -31.26 -64.51
C THR A 231 -26.65 -29.95 -64.16
N LYS A 232 -25.31 -30.02 -64.02
CA LYS A 232 -24.37 -29.35 -64.95
C LYS A 232 -22.92 -29.89 -64.85
N ARG A 233 -22.58 -30.66 -65.90
CA ARG A 233 -21.34 -30.68 -66.72
C ARG A 233 -19.95 -30.70 -66.06
N LEU A 234 -19.21 -31.74 -66.48
CA LEU A 234 -17.80 -31.82 -66.93
C LEU A 234 -16.72 -31.30 -65.95
N ASP A 235 -15.58 -31.96 -65.72
CA ASP A 235 -14.89 -33.03 -66.43
C ASP A 235 -13.89 -33.67 -65.46
N GLN A 236 -13.67 -34.97 -65.66
CA GLN A 236 -12.56 -35.69 -65.09
C GLN A 236 -11.33 -35.46 -65.99
N ARG A 237 -10.26 -34.84 -65.49
CA ARG A 237 -8.93 -35.01 -66.09
C ARG A 237 -7.82 -35.10 -65.06
N GLN A 238 -7.24 -36.28 -65.06
CA GLN A 238 -5.97 -36.69 -64.47
C GLN A 238 -4.82 -35.91 -65.15
N GLY A 239 -3.79 -35.52 -64.38
CA GLY A 239 -2.43 -35.33 -64.90
C GLY A 239 -1.67 -34.05 -64.53
N SER A 240 -0.49 -34.29 -63.95
CA SER A 240 0.79 -33.53 -63.94
C SER A 240 1.02 -32.35 -63.00
N GLU A 241 2.15 -32.51 -62.29
CA GLU A 241 2.96 -31.59 -61.49
C GLU A 241 3.08 -30.16 -62.05
N GLN A 242 2.93 -29.15 -61.18
CA GLN A 242 3.99 -28.16 -60.91
C GLN A 242 3.70 -27.42 -59.59
N PRO A 243 4.70 -27.18 -58.71
CA PRO A 243 4.52 -26.51 -57.42
C PRO A 243 4.65 -24.99 -57.56
N GLN A 244 3.80 -24.19 -56.90
CA GLN A 244 4.05 -22.80 -56.47
C GLN A 244 2.77 -22.19 -55.84
N PRO A 245 2.85 -21.15 -55.01
CA PRO A 245 3.70 -20.98 -53.83
C PRO A 245 2.83 -20.78 -52.58
N GLU A 246 3.35 -21.16 -51.42
CA GLU A 246 2.74 -20.79 -50.14
C GLU A 246 2.69 -19.27 -50.00
N ALA A 247 1.49 -18.70 -50.02
CA ALA A 247 1.28 -17.32 -49.62
C ALA A 247 1.32 -17.29 -48.09
N SER A 248 2.52 -17.16 -47.55
CA SER A 248 2.80 -16.87 -46.16
C SER A 248 2.09 -15.56 -45.77
N THR A 249 0.97 -15.63 -45.06
CA THR A 249 0.56 -14.49 -44.23
C THR A 249 1.44 -14.50 -43.00
N SER A 250 2.71 -14.11 -43.17
CA SER A 250 3.55 -13.77 -42.04
C SER A 250 3.00 -12.49 -41.45
N ASN A 251 2.33 -12.60 -40.30
CA ASN A 251 2.38 -11.56 -39.30
C ASN A 251 3.87 -11.36 -38.96
N MET A 252 4.53 -10.48 -39.71
CA MET A 252 5.88 -10.04 -39.38
C MET A 252 5.73 -9.22 -38.12
N ASP A 253 6.33 -9.71 -37.05
CA ASP A 253 6.46 -9.00 -35.79
C ASP A 253 7.10 -7.62 -36.10
N PRO A 254 6.48 -6.49 -35.71
CA PRO A 254 7.01 -5.15 -35.97
C PRO A 254 8.40 -4.89 -35.33
N LEU A 255 8.92 -5.86 -34.57
CA LEU A 255 10.27 -5.88 -34.01
C LEU A 255 11.31 -6.62 -34.88
N VAL A 256 10.94 -7.25 -36.00
CA VAL A 256 11.87 -8.00 -36.88
C VAL A 256 12.96 -7.09 -37.47
N ASP A 257 12.67 -5.81 -37.64
CA ASP A 257 13.61 -4.83 -38.21
C ASP A 257 14.55 -4.21 -37.17
N PHE A 258 14.34 -4.45 -35.87
CA PHE A 258 15.21 -3.95 -34.81
C PHE A 258 16.17 -5.03 -34.35
N THR A 259 17.46 -4.81 -34.60
CA THR A 259 18.50 -5.67 -34.07
C THR A 259 18.79 -5.32 -32.62
N ILE A 260 19.29 -6.30 -31.87
CA ILE A 260 19.76 -6.08 -30.48
C ILE A 260 20.84 -4.99 -30.43
N GLU A 261 21.57 -4.78 -31.51
CA GLU A 261 22.59 -3.74 -31.61
C GLU A 261 21.98 -2.33 -31.69
N ASP A 262 20.83 -2.18 -32.37
CA ASP A 262 20.12 -0.90 -32.45
C ASP A 262 19.61 -0.47 -31.06
N ILE A 263 19.10 -1.42 -30.28
CA ILE A 263 18.62 -1.16 -28.91
C ILE A 263 19.79 -0.79 -27.99
N LYS A 264 20.95 -1.48 -28.12
CA LYS A 264 22.15 -1.14 -27.36
C LYS A 264 22.68 0.24 -27.71
N SER A 265 22.75 0.57 -29.00
CA SER A 265 23.21 1.89 -29.44
C SER A 265 22.30 3.01 -28.93
N LEU A 266 20.98 2.80 -28.91
CA LEU A 266 20.04 3.77 -28.34
C LEU A 266 20.23 3.92 -26.82
N LEU A 267 20.46 2.81 -26.11
CA LEU A 267 20.69 2.84 -24.67
C LEU A 267 22.00 3.53 -24.31
N ASP A 268 23.07 3.26 -25.05
CA ASP A 268 24.37 3.92 -24.87
C ASP A 268 24.26 5.43 -25.13
N GLN A 269 23.58 5.82 -26.22
CA GLN A 269 23.34 7.23 -26.53
C GLN A 269 22.54 7.94 -25.43
N VAL A 270 21.46 7.34 -24.93
CA VAL A 270 20.66 7.93 -23.85
C VAL A 270 21.47 8.03 -22.56
N THR A 271 22.33 7.05 -22.29
CA THR A 271 23.19 7.05 -21.10
C THR A 271 24.23 8.16 -21.18
N ASP A 272 24.88 8.32 -22.34
CA ASP A 272 25.85 9.39 -22.58
C ASP A 272 25.20 10.78 -22.47
N ASP A 273 24.02 10.97 -23.05
CA ASP A 273 23.28 12.25 -22.99
C ASP A 273 22.92 12.63 -21.54
N ILE A 274 22.46 11.66 -20.74
CA ILE A 274 22.16 11.89 -19.32
C ILE A 274 23.44 12.21 -18.54
N LEU A 275 24.52 11.48 -18.79
CA LEU A 275 25.78 11.66 -18.08
C LEU A 275 26.42 13.01 -18.39
N ILE A 276 26.38 13.44 -19.66
CA ILE A 276 26.83 14.77 -20.08
C ILE A 276 26.00 15.85 -19.39
N ASN A 277 24.67 15.70 -19.37
CA ASN A 277 23.79 16.69 -18.75
C ASN A 277 24.04 16.83 -17.24
N ILE A 278 24.20 15.71 -16.53
CA ILE A 278 24.56 15.71 -15.10
C ILE A 278 25.92 16.38 -14.88
N GLN A 279 26.91 16.08 -15.72
CA GLN A 279 28.23 16.68 -15.61
C GLN A 279 28.20 18.19 -15.84
N THR A 280 27.39 18.66 -16.80
CA THR A 280 27.20 20.10 -17.01
C THR A 280 26.49 20.77 -15.83
N GLU A 281 25.46 20.14 -15.27
CA GLU A 281 24.75 20.67 -14.11
C GLU A 281 25.66 20.79 -12.87
N ILE A 282 26.46 19.76 -12.60
CA ILE A 282 27.43 19.78 -11.48
C ILE A 282 28.43 20.93 -11.66
N ASN A 283 28.99 21.10 -12.87
CA ASN A 283 29.95 22.16 -13.15
C ASN A 283 29.33 23.56 -12.97
N GLU A 284 28.10 23.77 -13.44
CA GLU A 284 27.38 25.03 -13.27
C GLU A 284 27.12 25.33 -11.78
N LYS A 285 26.63 24.34 -11.03
CA LYS A 285 26.40 24.48 -9.57
C LYS A 285 27.70 24.81 -8.83
N LEU A 286 28.80 24.14 -9.19
CA LEU A 286 30.11 24.40 -8.60
C LEU A 286 30.59 25.82 -8.89
N GLN A 287 30.43 26.30 -10.12
CA GLN A 287 30.78 27.67 -10.50
C GLN A 287 29.96 28.71 -9.73
N ILE A 288 28.64 28.53 -9.62
CA ILE A 288 27.78 29.43 -8.85
C ILE A 288 28.22 29.47 -7.38
N GLN A 289 28.59 28.32 -6.82
CA GLN A 289 29.04 28.24 -5.43
C GLN A 289 30.41 28.92 -5.24
N GLU A 290 31.34 28.76 -6.19
CA GLU A 290 32.64 29.43 -6.20
C GLU A 290 32.47 30.96 -6.28
N GLU A 291 31.62 31.46 -7.17
CA GLU A 291 31.31 32.89 -7.31
C GLU A 291 30.70 33.45 -6.02
N ALA A 292 29.79 32.71 -5.38
CA ALA A 292 29.19 33.11 -4.11
C ALA A 292 30.22 33.20 -2.97
N PHE A 293 31.16 32.25 -2.90
CA PHE A 293 32.25 32.30 -1.92
C PHE A 293 33.22 33.44 -2.21
N ASN A 294 33.62 33.64 -3.46
CA ASN A 294 34.49 34.74 -3.87
C ASN A 294 33.85 36.11 -3.55
N ALA A 295 32.55 36.28 -3.78
CA ALA A 295 31.82 37.49 -3.41
C ALA A 295 31.82 37.72 -1.88
N ARG A 296 31.72 36.65 -1.08
CA ARG A 296 31.79 36.73 0.38
C ARG A 296 33.19 37.11 0.87
N ILE A 297 34.23 36.55 0.25
CA ILE A 297 35.63 36.89 0.55
C ILE A 297 35.92 38.36 0.20
N GLU A 298 35.49 38.85 -0.97
CA GLU A 298 35.67 40.26 -1.34
C GLU A 298 34.92 41.22 -0.39
N LYS A 299 33.73 40.84 0.10
CA LYS A 299 33.03 41.62 1.13
C LYS A 299 33.82 41.70 2.44
N LEU A 300 34.44 40.60 2.86
CA LEU A 300 35.29 40.57 4.07
C LEU A 300 36.60 41.35 3.89
N ARG A 301 37.14 41.41 2.67
CA ARG A 301 38.37 42.17 2.36
C ARG A 301 38.14 43.69 2.31
N LYS A 302 36.91 44.14 2.06
CA LYS A 302 36.52 45.55 1.99
C LYS A 302 36.00 46.13 3.31
N ALA A 303 35.77 45.29 4.32
CA ALA A 303 35.42 45.69 5.69
C ALA A 303 36.68 45.84 6.55
#